data_AF-A0A432GGJ1-F1
#
_entry.id   AF-A0A432GGJ1-F1
#
_cell.length_a   1.000
_cell.length_b   1.000
_cell.length_c   1.000
_cell.angle_alpha   90.00
_cell.angle_beta   90.00
_cell.angle_gamma   90.00
#
_symmetry.space_group_name_H-M   'P 1'
#
loop_
_entity.id
_entity.type
_entity.pdbx_description
1 polymer ?
#
loop_
_entity_poly.entity_id
_entity_poly.type
_entity_poly.pdbx_seq_one_letter_code
_entity_poly.pdbx_strand_id
1 'polypeptide(L)'
;TRAEFFKPHERPTQFGIIPNIDRNMLLKFIEDVYPDTDKIIKSINIKLVDYYMALLDGIVLAAKIADRYYEFKEQEKEFTLADLYRVERIHYYDNSYNMAYIPERFENFLRPLIHDSRAPAMRTG
;
A
#
# COMPACT_ATOMS: atom_id res chain seq x y z
N THR A 1 -10.18 -27.93 -5.71
CA THR A 1 -10.12 -28.00 -4.24
C THR A 1 -9.20 -26.91 -3.75
N ARG A 2 -9.63 -26.13 -2.75
CA ARG A 2 -8.86 -25.14 -1.96
C ARG A 2 -7.59 -24.57 -2.62
N ALA A 3 -7.74 -23.40 -3.22
CA ALA A 3 -7.05 -22.23 -2.73
C ALA A 3 -5.64 -22.48 -2.16
N GLU A 4 -4.61 -22.59 -3.02
CA GLU A 4 -3.23 -22.29 -2.64
C GLU A 4 -3.10 -20.77 -2.42
N PHE A 5 -3.89 -20.27 -1.47
CA PHE A 5 -4.04 -18.86 -1.17
C PHE A 5 -2.87 -18.46 -0.29
N PHE A 6 -2.08 -17.51 -0.79
CA PHE A 6 -1.25 -16.62 0.02
C PHE A 6 -0.34 -17.32 1.03
N LYS A 7 0.91 -17.59 0.65
CA LYS A 7 1.95 -17.79 1.68
C LYS A 7 2.18 -16.44 2.33
N PRO A 8 1.95 -16.28 3.65
CA PRO A 8 2.22 -15.02 4.29
C PRO A 8 3.70 -14.68 4.16
N HIS A 9 4.07 -13.42 3.94
CA HIS A 9 5.47 -13.07 4.18
C HIS A 9 5.72 -13.28 5.68
N GLU A 10 6.59 -14.24 6.02
CA GLU A 10 6.83 -14.65 7.42
C GLU A 10 7.43 -13.54 8.30
N ARG A 11 7.75 -12.38 7.73
CA ARG A 11 8.28 -11.23 8.49
C ARG A 11 7.11 -10.32 8.87
N PRO A 12 6.84 -10.13 10.18
CA PRO A 12 5.83 -9.19 10.63
C PRO A 12 6.20 -7.76 10.22
N THR A 13 5.22 -7.02 9.68
CA THR A 13 5.30 -5.55 9.58
C THR A 13 4.59 -4.91 10.75
N GLN A 14 4.74 -3.59 10.88
CA GLN A 14 3.90 -2.79 11.74
C GLN A 14 2.40 -2.85 11.39
N PHE A 15 2.04 -3.22 10.16
CA PHE A 15 0.64 -3.42 9.74
C PHE A 15 0.13 -4.79 10.16
N GLY A 16 1.01 -5.72 10.53
CA GLY A 16 0.71 -7.14 10.73
C GLY A 16 1.42 -8.00 9.72
N ILE A 17 0.97 -9.24 9.56
CA ILE A 17 1.49 -10.12 8.52
C ILE A 17 0.78 -9.75 7.21
N ILE A 18 1.51 -9.16 6.28
CA ILE A 18 1.01 -8.90 4.92
C ILE A 18 1.22 -10.20 4.14
N PRO A 19 0.15 -10.79 3.56
CA PRO A 19 0.30 -11.95 2.71
C PRO A 19 1.23 -11.62 1.55
N ASN A 20 2.00 -12.59 1.07
CA ASN A 20 2.83 -12.39 -0.11
C ASN A 20 1.89 -12.02 -1.28
N ILE A 21 1.87 -10.73 -1.62
CA ILE A 21 1.12 -10.21 -2.74
C ILE A 21 1.82 -10.66 -4.01
N ASP A 22 1.07 -11.14 -4.99
CA ASP A 22 1.65 -11.39 -6.30
C ASP A 22 1.62 -10.12 -7.15
N ARG A 23 2.43 -10.14 -8.21
CA ARG A 23 2.55 -9.04 -9.17
C ARG A 23 1.21 -8.69 -9.84
N ASN A 24 0.35 -9.68 -10.07
CA ASN A 24 -0.94 -9.46 -10.73
C ASN A 24 -1.91 -8.72 -9.82
N MET A 25 -1.90 -9.00 -8.51
CA MET A 25 -2.70 -8.25 -7.55
C MET A 25 -2.28 -6.79 -7.47
N LEU A 26 -0.98 -6.51 -7.47
CA LEU A 26 -0.47 -5.14 -7.46
C LEU A 26 -0.80 -4.40 -8.77
N LEU A 27 -0.65 -5.06 -9.92
CA LEU A 27 -1.04 -4.48 -11.21
C LEU A 27 -2.54 -4.20 -11.29
N LYS A 28 -3.36 -5.16 -10.83
CA LYS A 28 -4.81 -5.00 -10.77
C LYS A 28 -5.20 -3.84 -9.86
N PHE A 29 -4.57 -3.71 -8.70
CA PHE A 29 -4.76 -2.56 -7.82
C PHE A 29 -4.48 -1.24 -8.55
N ILE A 30 -3.35 -1.12 -9.26
CA ILE A 30 -3.01 0.09 -10.02
C ILE A 30 -4.04 0.36 -11.13
N GLU A 31 -4.51 -0.69 -11.81
CA GLU A 31 -5.51 -0.60 -12.88
C GLU A 31 -6.86 -0.12 -12.34
N ASP A 32 -7.32 -0.67 -11.23
CA ASP A 32 -8.60 -0.35 -10.60
C ASP A 32 -8.58 1.06 -9.97
N VAL A 33 -7.43 1.50 -9.47
CA VAL A 33 -7.27 2.78 -8.77
C VAL A 33 -7.14 3.96 -9.73
N TYR A 34 -6.48 3.81 -10.88
CA TYR A 34 -6.24 4.93 -11.79
C TYR A 34 -7.05 4.76 -13.10
N PRO A 35 -8.07 5.59 -13.35
CA PRO A 35 -8.80 5.57 -14.60
C PRO A 35 -7.93 6.04 -15.77
N ASP A 36 -8.39 5.82 -17.01
CA ASP A 36 -7.65 6.20 -18.22
C ASP A 36 -7.38 7.71 -18.34
N THR A 37 -8.19 8.54 -17.68
CA THR A 37 -7.94 9.99 -17.59
C THR A 37 -6.67 10.31 -16.80
N ASP A 38 -6.23 9.42 -15.92
CA ASP A 38 -5.06 9.58 -15.03
C ASP A 38 -3.86 8.76 -15.53
N LYS A 39 -3.72 8.59 -16.86
CA LYS A 39 -2.71 7.74 -17.51
C LYS A 39 -1.26 8.01 -17.10
N ILE A 40 -0.92 9.25 -16.74
CA ILE A 40 0.46 9.62 -16.38
C ILE A 40 0.85 8.99 -15.05
N ILE A 41 0.07 9.23 -14.00
CA ILE A 41 0.35 8.66 -12.67
C ILE A 41 0.18 7.14 -12.68
N LYS A 42 -0.77 6.62 -13.48
CA LYS A 42 -0.93 5.18 -13.74
C LYS A 42 0.36 4.59 -14.32
N SER A 43 0.91 5.18 -15.38
CA SER A 43 2.15 4.71 -16.02
C SER A 43 3.35 4.76 -15.07
N ILE A 44 3.46 5.79 -14.24
CA ILE A 44 4.51 5.90 -13.21
C ILE A 44 4.40 4.72 -12.23
N ASN A 45 3.20 4.47 -11.69
CA ASN A 45 3.00 3.37 -10.73
C ASN A 45 3.21 1.99 -11.36
N ILE A 46 2.84 1.78 -12.63
CA ILE A 46 3.15 0.54 -13.36
C ILE A 46 4.68 0.33 -13.47
N LYS A 47 5.46 1.39 -13.73
CA LYS A 47 6.93 1.30 -13.79
C LYS A 47 7.56 1.03 -12.43
N LEU A 48 6.88 1.38 -11.33
CA LEU A 48 7.33 1.14 -9.96
C LEU A 48 6.90 -0.25 -9.41
N VAL A 49 6.21 -1.07 -10.20
CA VAL A 49 5.73 -2.40 -9.73
C VAL A 49 6.86 -3.26 -9.17
N ASP A 50 7.98 -3.38 -9.88
CA ASP A 50 9.07 -4.24 -9.42
C ASP A 50 9.74 -3.66 -8.16
N TYR A 51 9.71 -2.33 -7.99
CA TYR A 51 10.14 -1.67 -6.78
C TYR A 51 9.20 -1.97 -5.60
N TYR A 52 7.89 -1.84 -5.78
CA TYR A 52 6.90 -2.20 -4.76
C TYR A 52 6.99 -3.68 -4.39
N MET A 53 7.21 -4.58 -5.35
CA MET A 53 7.37 -6.02 -5.11
C MET A 53 8.63 -6.36 -4.29
N ALA A 54 9.65 -5.49 -4.29
CA ALA A 54 10.84 -5.67 -3.47
C ALA A 54 10.61 -5.23 -2.01
N LEU A 55 9.56 -4.46 -1.74
CA LEU A 55 9.17 -4.01 -0.41
C LEU A 55 8.18 -4.98 0.21
N LEU A 56 8.30 -5.21 1.51
CA LEU A 56 7.44 -6.15 2.21
C LEU A 56 5.97 -5.66 2.31
N ASP A 57 5.79 -4.35 2.28
CA ASP A 57 4.52 -3.63 2.36
C ASP A 57 4.31 -2.71 1.15
N GLY A 58 4.90 -3.03 -0.01
CA GLY A 58 4.88 -2.17 -1.20
C GLY A 58 3.48 -1.82 -1.71
N ILE A 59 2.48 -2.69 -1.51
CA ILE A 59 1.08 -2.36 -1.84
C ILE A 59 0.51 -1.25 -0.96
N VAL A 60 0.97 -1.15 0.29
CA VAL A 60 0.61 -0.05 1.19
C VAL A 60 1.25 1.25 0.69
N LEU A 61 2.51 1.21 0.24
CA LEU A 61 3.15 2.36 -0.40
C LEU A 61 2.39 2.81 -1.65
N ALA A 62 2.04 1.89 -2.55
CA ALA A 62 1.27 2.18 -3.74
C ALA A 62 -0.08 2.85 -3.39
N ALA A 63 -0.76 2.35 -2.35
CA ALA A 63 -2.00 2.94 -1.86
C ALA A 63 -1.82 4.34 -1.26
N LYS A 64 -0.74 4.59 -0.49
CA LYS A 64 -0.43 5.93 0.04
C LYS A 64 -0.17 6.93 -1.08
N ILE A 65 0.52 6.52 -2.15
CA ILE A 65 0.76 7.37 -3.32
C ILE A 65 -0.56 7.70 -4.02
N ALA A 66 -1.43 6.70 -4.22
CA ALA A 66 -2.74 6.91 -4.80
C ALA A 66 -3.61 7.84 -3.97
N ASP A 67 -3.62 7.69 -2.65
CA ASP A 67 -4.46 8.51 -1.77
C ASP A 67 -4.00 9.96 -1.82
N ARG A 68 -2.68 10.20 -1.72
CA ARG A 68 -2.11 11.54 -1.82
C ARG A 68 -2.35 12.19 -3.19
N TYR A 69 -2.29 11.40 -4.26
CA TYR A 69 -2.63 11.87 -5.60
C TYR A 69 -4.08 12.37 -5.67
N TYR A 70 -5.03 11.60 -5.13
CA TYR A 70 -6.43 12.00 -5.12
C TYR A 70 -6.72 13.19 -4.20
N GLU A 71 -6.07 13.29 -3.04
CA GLU A 71 -6.15 14.49 -2.19
C GLU A 71 -5.72 15.76 -2.94
N PHE A 72 -4.68 15.66 -3.77
CA PHE A 72 -4.21 16.78 -4.60
C PHE A 72 -5.20 17.10 -5.71
N LYS A 73 -5.71 16.07 -6.39
CA LYS A 73 -6.69 16.20 -7.45
C LYS A 73 -7.98 16.86 -6.96
N GLU A 74 -8.48 16.46 -5.78
CA GLU A 74 -9.65 17.05 -5.13
C GLU A 74 -9.44 18.53 -4.75
N GLN A 75 -8.19 18.94 -4.53
CA GLN A 75 -7.79 20.32 -4.27
C GLN A 75 -7.42 21.09 -5.54
N GLU A 76 -7.60 20.51 -6.73
CA GLU A 76 -7.18 21.07 -8.02
C GLU A 76 -5.68 21.42 -8.07
N LYS A 77 -4.86 20.65 -7.35
CA LYS A 77 -3.40 20.80 -7.31
C LYS A 77 -2.71 19.76 -8.19
N GLU A 78 -1.61 20.18 -8.79
CA GLU A 78 -0.74 19.26 -9.53
C GLU A 78 0.04 18.38 -8.55
N PHE A 79 -0.04 17.06 -8.74
CA PHE A 79 0.78 16.11 -8.02
C PHE A 79 2.11 15.91 -8.73
N THR A 80 3.21 16.27 -8.09
CA THR A 80 4.54 16.26 -8.69
C THR A 80 5.37 15.04 -8.27
N LEU A 81 6.50 14.84 -8.95
CA LEU A 81 7.47 13.82 -8.54
C LEU A 81 8.03 14.09 -7.12
N ALA A 82 8.16 15.36 -6.71
CA ALA A 82 8.59 15.71 -5.36
C ALA A 82 7.58 15.25 -4.30
N ASP A 83 6.28 15.27 -4.61
CA ASP A 83 5.23 14.77 -3.73
C ASP A 83 5.29 13.24 -3.62
N LEU A 84 5.55 12.54 -4.73
CA LEU A 84 5.77 11.09 -4.71
C LEU A 84 6.95 10.72 -3.79
N TYR A 85 8.11 11.36 -3.96
CA TYR A 85 9.26 11.14 -3.07
C TYR A 85 8.96 11.47 -1.60
N ARG A 86 8.11 12.47 -1.36
CA ARG A 86 7.68 12.81 0.00
C ARG A 86 6.83 11.70 0.61
N VAL A 87 5.87 11.15 -0.13
CA VAL A 87 5.03 10.03 0.32
C VAL A 87 5.88 8.81 0.63
N GLU A 88 6.81 8.47 -0.26
CA GLU A 88 7.76 7.38 -0.06
C GLU A 88 8.58 7.56 1.22
N ARG A 89 9.15 8.75 1.42
CA ARG A 89 9.93 9.05 2.63
C ARG A 89 9.09 8.92 3.89
N ILE A 90 7.86 9.43 3.88
CA ILE A 90 6.93 9.31 5.02
C ILE A 90 6.61 7.83 5.28
N HIS A 91 6.36 7.04 4.23
CA HIS A 91 6.12 5.60 4.38
C HIS A 91 7.30 4.89 5.08
N TYR A 92 8.55 5.21 4.73
CA TYR A 92 9.73 4.69 5.43
C TYR A 92 9.81 5.15 6.90
N TYR A 93 9.49 6.40 7.18
CA TYR A 93 9.44 6.91 8.56
C TYR A 93 8.36 6.22 9.38
N ASP A 94 7.16 6.08 8.84
CA ASP A 94 6.04 5.38 9.48
C ASP A 94 6.48 3.97 9.89
N ASN A 95 7.11 3.24 8.96
CA ASN A 95 7.67 1.90 9.19
C ASN A 95 8.73 1.88 10.30
N SER A 96 9.55 2.91 10.39
CA SER A 96 10.61 3.00 11.40
C SER A 96 10.10 3.32 12.80
N TYR A 97 8.97 4.03 12.91
CA TYR A 97 8.40 4.51 14.17
C TYR A 97 7.13 3.77 14.63
N ASN A 98 6.78 2.66 13.98
CA ASN A 98 5.55 1.89 14.27
C ASN A 98 4.25 2.73 14.15
N MET A 99 4.25 3.75 13.29
CA MET A 99 3.08 4.58 13.00
C MET A 99 2.30 3.98 11.82
N ALA A 100 1.58 2.89 12.09
CA ALA A 100 0.82 2.19 11.07
C ALA A 100 -0.34 3.06 10.53
N TYR A 101 -0.13 3.68 9.36
CA TYR A 101 -1.14 4.41 8.61
C TYR A 101 -1.56 3.64 7.35
N ILE A 102 -2.81 3.19 7.32
CA ILE A 102 -3.49 2.68 6.12
C ILE A 102 -4.40 3.80 5.60
N PRO A 103 -4.30 4.21 4.33
CA PRO A 103 -5.20 5.22 3.78
C PRO A 103 -6.67 4.77 3.83
N GLU A 104 -7.55 5.60 4.41
CA GLU A 104 -8.98 5.28 4.58
C GLU A 104 -9.66 4.94 3.25
N ARG A 105 -9.29 5.65 2.17
CA ARG A 105 -9.80 5.43 0.80
C ARG A 105 -9.63 3.98 0.33
N PHE A 106 -8.60 3.29 0.80
CA PHE A 106 -8.26 1.93 0.38
C PHE A 106 -8.34 0.92 1.53
N GLU A 107 -8.89 1.29 2.70
CA GLU A 107 -8.96 0.41 3.86
C GLU A 107 -9.68 -0.91 3.53
N ASN A 108 -10.82 -0.84 2.84
CA ASN A 108 -11.60 -2.03 2.47
C ASN A 108 -10.83 -3.02 1.58
N PHE A 109 -9.93 -2.50 0.73
CA PHE A 109 -9.09 -3.33 -0.12
C PHE A 109 -7.88 -3.89 0.64
N LEU A 110 -7.26 -3.09 1.50
CA LEU A 110 -6.01 -3.44 2.19
C LEU A 110 -6.24 -4.30 3.43
N ARG A 111 -7.33 -4.08 4.18
CA ARG A 111 -7.60 -4.76 5.44
C ARG A 111 -7.68 -6.29 5.31
N PRO A 112 -8.29 -6.88 4.26
CA PRO A 112 -8.22 -8.33 4.02
C PRO A 112 -6.81 -8.85 3.73
N LEU A 113 -5.92 -7.98 3.22
CA LEU A 113 -4.52 -8.27 2.92
C LEU A 113 -3.60 -7.98 4.10
N ILE A 114 -4.14 -7.77 5.29
CA ILE A 114 -3.36 -7.46 6.47
C ILE A 114 -3.87 -8.36 7.58
N HIS A 115 -3.10 -9.38 7.93
CA HIS A 115 -3.38 -10.18 9.11
C HIS A 115 -2.86 -9.42 10.32
N ASP A 116 -3.75 -8.80 11.08
CA ASP A 116 -3.36 -8.16 12.33
C ASP A 116 -2.91 -9.23 13.33
N SER A 117 -1.59 -9.44 13.42
CA SER A 117 -0.99 -10.32 14.42
C SER A 117 -0.91 -9.65 15.79
N ARG A 118 -1.30 -8.37 15.92
CA ARG A 118 -1.53 -7.74 17.21
C ARG A 118 -2.90 -8.17 17.73
N ALA A 119 -3.00 -9.45 18.07
CA ALA A 119 -3.87 -9.81 19.19
C ALA A 119 -3.51 -8.83 20.33
N PRO A 120 -4.48 -8.17 20.99
CA PRO A 120 -4.14 -7.40 22.17
C PRO A 120 -3.39 -8.37 23.07
N ALA A 121 -2.20 -7.97 23.54
CA ALA A 121 -1.70 -8.58 24.75
C ALA A 121 -2.82 -8.32 25.76
N MET A 122 -3.65 -9.33 26.03
CA MET A 122 -4.51 -9.34 27.19
C MET A 122 -3.56 -9.05 28.33
N ARG A 123 -3.56 -7.81 28.82
CA ARG A 123 -3.02 -7.49 30.12
C ARG A 123 -3.99 -8.13 31.10
N THR A 124 -3.87 -9.45 31.26
CA THR A 124 -4.24 -10.09 32.51
C THR A 124 -3.17 -9.70 33.51
N GLY A 125 -3.53 -8.79 34.40
CA GLY A 125 -2.70 -8.25 35.47
C GLY A 125 -3.43 -7.07 36.10
#